data_AF-A0A1Q7PSE2-F1
#
_entry.id   AF-A0A1Q7PSE2-F1
#
_cell.length_a   1.000
_cell.length_b   1.000
_cell.length_c   1.000
_cell.angle_alpha   90.00
_cell.angle_beta   90.00
_cell.angle_gamma   90.00
#
_symmetry.space_group_name_H-M   'P 1'
#
loop_
_entity.id
_entity.type
_entity.pdbx_description
1 polymer ?
#
loop_
_entity_poly.entity_id
_entity_poly.type
_entity_poly.pdbx_seq_one_letter_code
_entity_poly.pdbx_strand_id
1 'polypeptide(L)'
;MNRRVHRFAGGSIVLLVLAALLISPAHGYSQTQGIERRQTRRENRDDARATRQAGRHAARDAKQDCKDAGGNRIDCRQLKRETKQDARGA
;
A
#
# COMPACT_ATOMS: atom_id res chain seq x y z
N MET A 1 48.60 13.66 -42.95
CA MET A 1 48.81 13.93 -41.50
C MET A 1 47.56 13.62 -40.66
N ASN A 2 46.76 12.59 -40.96
CA ASN A 2 45.44 12.39 -40.31
C ASN A 2 45.40 11.22 -39.30
N ARG A 3 46.47 10.41 -39.17
CA ARG A 3 46.49 9.24 -38.27
C ARG A 3 46.70 9.57 -36.80
N ARG A 4 47.26 10.75 -36.45
CA ARG A 4 47.43 11.17 -35.04
C ARG A 4 46.11 11.65 -34.43
N VAL A 5 45.29 12.39 -35.18
CA VAL A 5 44.07 13.02 -34.66
C VAL A 5 43.00 11.97 -34.31
N HIS A 6 42.86 10.91 -35.11
CA HIS A 6 41.95 9.80 -34.80
C HIS A 6 42.32 9.00 -33.55
N ARG A 7 43.63 8.88 -33.25
CA ARG A 7 44.10 8.17 -32.04
C ARG A 7 43.80 8.94 -30.76
N PHE A 8 43.89 10.27 -30.80
CA PHE A 8 43.54 11.13 -29.66
C PHE A 8 42.01 11.22 -29.44
N ALA A 9 41.23 11.32 -30.52
CA ALA A 9 39.76 11.37 -30.42
C ALA A 9 39.14 10.05 -29.90
N GLY A 10 39.67 8.90 -30.32
CA GLY A 10 39.18 7.59 -29.87
C GLY A 10 39.43 7.32 -28.38
N GLY A 11 40.57 7.76 -27.84
CA GLY A 11 40.91 7.60 -26.42
C GLY A 11 39.98 8.40 -25.50
N SER A 12 39.61 9.62 -25.88
CA SER A 12 38.69 10.46 -25.11
C SER A 12 37.26 9.92 -25.08
N ILE A 13 36.79 9.29 -26.16
CA ILE A 13 35.45 8.68 -26.21
C ILE A 13 35.39 7.46 -25.28
N VAL A 14 36.41 6.60 -25.29
CA VAL A 14 36.48 5.43 -24.39
C VAL A 14 36.50 5.85 -22.92
N LEU A 15 37.27 6.90 -22.58
CA LEU A 15 37.31 7.46 -21.23
C LEU A 15 35.97 8.04 -20.77
N LEU A 16 35.23 8.71 -21.65
CA LEU A 16 33.90 9.25 -21.34
C LEU A 16 32.85 8.15 -21.11
N VAL A 17 32.89 7.08 -21.91
CA VAL A 17 32.00 5.92 -21.72
C VAL A 17 32.32 5.18 -20.41
N LEU A 18 33.60 5.05 -20.06
CA LEU A 18 34.01 4.42 -18.80
C LEU A 18 33.60 5.26 -17.58
N ALA A 19 33.71 6.60 -17.68
CA ALA A 19 33.28 7.51 -16.62
C ALA A 19 31.75 7.49 -16.44
N ALA A 20 30.98 7.36 -17.52
CA ALA A 20 29.52 7.28 -17.45
C ALA A 20 29.02 6.01 -16.73
N LEU A 21 29.73 4.89 -16.88
CA LEU A 21 29.42 3.63 -16.19
C LEU A 21 29.65 3.71 -14.67
N LEU A 22 30.61 4.52 -14.22
CA LEU A 22 30.92 4.71 -12.79
C LEU A 22 29.93 5.64 -12.07
N ILE A 23 29.11 6.39 -12.81
CA ILE A 23 28.11 7.33 -12.24
C ILE A 23 26.73 6.65 -12.14
N SER A 24 26.59 5.41 -12.64
CA SER A 24 25.31 4.69 -12.54
C SER A 24 24.96 4.49 -11.06
N PRO A 25 23.86 5.07 -10.56
CA PRO A 25 23.50 4.93 -9.16
C PRO A 25 23.26 3.45 -8.90
N ALA A 26 24.13 2.84 -8.08
CA ALA A 26 23.89 1.51 -7.57
C ALA A 26 22.53 1.56 -6.87
N HIS A 27 21.52 0.91 -7.44
CA HIS A 27 20.19 0.83 -6.85
C HIS A 27 20.37 0.22 -5.46
N GLY A 28 20.34 1.07 -4.44
CA GLY A 28 20.51 0.64 -3.06
C GLY A 28 19.44 -0.38 -2.73
N TYR A 29 19.85 -1.53 -2.21
CA TYR A 29 18.99 -2.60 -1.68
C TYR A 29 17.96 -2.11 -0.63
N SER A 30 18.00 -0.84 -0.22
CA SER A 30 17.00 -0.21 0.64
C SER A 30 15.64 0.01 -0.05
N GLN A 31 15.58 0.02 -1.39
CA GLN A 31 14.32 0.30 -2.09
C GLN A 31 13.32 -0.87 -2.03
N THR A 32 13.79 -2.12 -2.11
CA THR A 32 12.92 -3.30 -2.17
C THR A 32 12.22 -3.58 -0.83
N GLN A 33 12.98 -3.69 0.27
CA GLN A 33 12.39 -3.93 1.60
C GLN A 33 11.48 -2.78 2.07
N GLY A 34 11.77 -1.54 1.66
CA GLY A 34 10.96 -0.37 2.02
C GLY A 34 9.62 -0.35 1.28
N ILE A 35 9.59 -0.79 0.02
CA ILE A 35 8.36 -0.89 -0.79
C ILE A 35 7.47 -2.01 -0.27
N GLU A 36 8.05 -3.18 0.01
CA GLU A 36 7.31 -4.35 0.53
C GLU A 36 6.63 -4.02 1.88
N ARG A 37 7.38 -3.46 2.84
CA ARG A 37 6.79 -2.99 4.12
C ARG A 37 5.70 -1.94 3.94
N ARG A 38 5.80 -1.06 2.93
CA ARG A 38 4.76 -0.08 2.63
C ARG A 38 3.52 -0.71 2.02
N GLN A 39 3.68 -1.70 1.13
CA GLN A 39 2.58 -2.45 0.52
C GLN A 39 1.82 -3.24 1.59
N THR A 40 2.50 -4.04 2.41
CA THR A 40 1.86 -4.79 3.51
C THR A 40 1.10 -3.88 4.48
N ARG A 41 1.64 -2.68 4.79
CA ARG A 41 0.94 -1.70 5.63
C ARG A 41 -0.30 -1.10 4.95
N ARG A 42 -0.29 -0.97 3.61
CA ARG A 42 -1.45 -0.48 2.85
C ARG A 42 -2.54 -1.54 2.80
N GLU A 43 -2.18 -2.77 2.44
CA GLU A 43 -3.07 -3.93 2.42
C GLU A 43 -3.77 -4.10 3.77
N ASN A 44 -3.02 -4.15 4.87
CA ASN A 44 -3.60 -4.27 6.21
C ASN A 44 -4.56 -3.12 6.55
N ARG A 45 -4.28 -1.89 6.10
CA ARG A 45 -5.19 -0.74 6.29
C ARG A 45 -6.45 -0.86 5.46
N ASP A 46 -6.34 -1.36 4.24
CA ASP A 46 -7.46 -1.53 3.32
C ASP A 46 -8.36 -2.68 3.80
N ASP A 47 -7.79 -3.78 4.26
CA ASP A 47 -8.51 -4.88 4.91
C ASP A 47 -9.24 -4.39 6.16
N ALA A 48 -8.53 -3.68 7.05
CA ALA A 48 -9.14 -3.10 8.25
C ALA A 48 -10.23 -2.06 7.92
N ARG A 49 -10.21 -1.43 6.74
CA ARG A 49 -11.31 -0.58 6.26
C ARG A 49 -12.47 -1.43 5.76
N ALA A 50 -12.20 -2.44 4.94
CA ALA A 50 -13.21 -3.35 4.40
C ALA A 50 -14.01 -4.01 5.52
N THR A 51 -13.31 -4.60 6.51
CA THR A 51 -13.90 -5.20 7.71
C THR A 51 -14.80 -4.23 8.48
N ARG A 52 -14.33 -2.99 8.71
CA ARG A 52 -15.16 -1.96 9.38
C ARG A 52 -16.36 -1.52 8.56
N GLN A 53 -16.28 -1.53 7.23
CA GLN A 53 -17.41 -1.16 6.37
C GLN A 53 -18.45 -2.28 6.32
N ALA A 54 -18.01 -3.53 6.11
CA ALA A 54 -18.88 -4.70 6.17
C ALA A 54 -19.64 -4.75 7.51
N GLY A 55 -18.92 -4.59 8.64
CA GLY A 55 -19.54 -4.51 9.96
C GLY A 55 -20.53 -3.35 10.13
N ARG A 56 -20.35 -2.21 9.44
CA ARG A 56 -21.32 -1.10 9.46
C ARG A 56 -22.60 -1.42 8.69
N HIS A 57 -22.51 -2.19 7.61
CA HIS A 57 -23.68 -2.64 6.85
C HIS A 57 -24.44 -3.68 7.66
N ALA A 58 -23.77 -4.77 8.08
CA ALA A 58 -24.36 -5.80 8.93
C ALA A 58 -25.05 -5.22 10.19
N ALA A 59 -24.42 -4.26 10.86
CA ALA A 59 -25.02 -3.62 12.04
C ALA A 59 -26.19 -2.67 11.75
N ARG A 60 -26.34 -2.19 10.50
CA ARG A 60 -27.57 -1.47 10.08
C ARG A 60 -28.69 -2.47 9.83
N ASP A 61 -28.39 -3.59 9.19
CA ASP A 61 -29.34 -4.63 8.84
C ASP A 61 -29.87 -5.29 10.12
N ALA A 62 -28.99 -5.77 11.02
CA ALA A 62 -29.38 -6.33 12.31
C ALA A 62 -30.22 -5.37 13.17
N LYS A 63 -29.96 -4.05 13.06
CA LYS A 63 -30.78 -3.05 13.74
C LYS A 63 -32.17 -2.95 13.14
N GLN A 64 -32.27 -3.06 11.82
CA GLN A 64 -33.54 -2.98 11.12
C GLN A 64 -34.37 -4.22 11.43
N ASP A 65 -33.76 -5.41 11.36
CA ASP A 65 -34.37 -6.68 11.75
C ASP A 65 -34.89 -6.64 13.20
N CYS A 66 -34.10 -6.08 14.13
CA CYS A 66 -34.53 -5.91 15.52
C CYS A 66 -35.77 -5.03 15.67
N LYS A 67 -35.87 -3.93 14.90
CA LYS A 67 -37.08 -3.08 14.94
C LYS A 67 -38.28 -3.79 14.34
N ASP A 68 -38.06 -4.51 13.24
CA ASP A 68 -39.12 -5.20 12.50
C ASP A 68 -39.65 -6.39 13.31
N ALA A 69 -38.83 -6.98 14.18
CA ALA A 69 -39.22 -7.94 15.20
C ALA A 69 -39.91 -7.32 16.43
N GLY A 70 -40.19 -6.01 16.44
CA GLY A 70 -40.83 -5.31 17.55
C GLY A 70 -39.92 -4.96 18.72
N GLY A 71 -38.60 -5.09 18.54
CA GLY A 71 -37.61 -4.74 19.57
C GLY A 71 -37.66 -3.26 19.94
N ASN A 72 -37.38 -2.96 21.22
CA ASN A 72 -37.36 -1.57 21.66
C ASN A 72 -36.13 -0.82 21.09
N ARG A 73 -36.24 0.50 21.03
CA ARG A 73 -35.22 1.36 20.40
C ARG A 73 -33.85 1.28 21.07
N ILE A 74 -33.80 1.03 22.38
CA ILE A 74 -32.54 0.97 23.15
C ILE A 74 -31.82 -0.33 22.81
N ASP A 75 -32.52 -1.45 22.84
CA ASP A 75 -31.96 -2.78 22.53
C ASP A 75 -31.48 -2.85 21.09
N CYS A 76 -32.26 -2.37 20.12
CA CYS A 76 -31.82 -2.32 18.73
C CYS A 76 -30.64 -1.36 18.49
N ARG A 77 -30.46 -0.34 19.34
CA ARG A 77 -29.26 0.51 19.31
C ARG A 77 -28.06 -0.19 19.93
N GLN A 78 -28.27 -1.00 20.96
CA GLN A 78 -27.24 -1.75 21.64
C GLN A 78 -26.73 -2.90 20.76
N LEU A 79 -27.63 -3.70 20.17
CA LEU A 79 -27.31 -4.73 19.18
C LEU A 79 -26.44 -4.17 18.05
N LYS A 80 -26.82 -3.02 17.49
CA LYS A 80 -26.01 -2.32 16.47
C LYS A 80 -24.59 -1.97 16.95
N ARG A 81 -24.40 -1.65 18.23
CA ARG A 81 -23.08 -1.34 18.78
C ARG A 81 -22.27 -2.63 18.92
N GLU A 82 -22.87 -3.69 19.42
CA GLU A 82 -22.26 -5.02 19.57
C GLU A 82 -21.81 -5.57 18.22
N THR A 83 -22.70 -5.64 17.23
CA THR A 83 -22.36 -6.11 15.87
C THR A 83 -21.19 -5.33 15.24
N LYS A 84 -21.06 -4.03 15.55
CA LYS A 84 -19.92 -3.22 15.08
C LYS A 84 -18.61 -3.53 15.80
N GLN A 85 -18.68 -3.92 17.06
CA GLN A 85 -17.49 -4.29 17.83
C GLN A 85 -17.06 -5.71 17.48
N ASP A 86 -18.00 -6.63 17.30
CA ASP A 86 -17.72 -8.00 16.86
C ASP A 86 -16.99 -7.99 15.52
N ALA A 87 -17.49 -7.20 14.56
CA ALA A 87 -16.82 -7.03 13.27
C ALA A 87 -15.45 -6.34 13.34
N ARG A 88 -14.98 -5.86 14.50
CA ARG A 88 -13.62 -5.30 14.69
C ARG A 88 -12.73 -6.21 15.54
N GLY A 89 -13.35 -7.09 16.34
CA GLY A 89 -12.69 -8.03 17.23
C GLY A 89 -12.54 -9.43 16.62
N ALA A 90 -13.30 -9.74 15.57
CA ALA A 90 -13.08 -10.84 14.64
C ALA A 90 -11.95 -10.48 13.65
#